data_AF-A0A7Z6XG61-F1
#
_entry.id   AF-A0A7Z6XG61-F1
#
_cell.length_a   1.000
_cell.length_b   1.000
_cell.length_c   1.000
_cell.angle_alpha   90.00
_cell.angle_beta   90.00
_cell.angle_gamma   90.00
#
_symmetry.space_group_name_H-M   'P 1'
#
loop_
_entity.id
_entity.type
_entity.pdbx_description
1 polymer ?
#
loop_
_entity_poly.entity_id
_entity_poly.type
_entity_poly.pdbx_seq_one_letter_code
_entity_poly.pdbx_strand_id
1 'polypeptide(L)'
;MNIHPDRAAKGTTLPEHSQSDVDGLRDQVEAIMKKATHSDTSAAEALRLIVDQATYGFSGADYADRDSAAKAVAEAEAIAKILKKDPADITPTELNKVNGTLAGYGKDPLFAEKLATSTTPDGLLKFYAGIADPYQGYGADPKQRMEQAKLLQKNLGIALGTATLSDSAAMRSWEQKMIKLGPDELGTDHANNPRGFAVMSNLMRFGDYDDQFLNDYGEKLVAFDKERSVEHMSPWINNWNNGDLNFYSENDRGRDPMTGFLEALGHNPGASTQFFAQPDGAGAGVDKESEVNENLKYLTKERIWLSDVYVMGGDNKVIAGHDALGHALEAAATGYAYDAEPMSAKDPMTPGNRDLRTAETAGVMEQVVFLYGSEDGPKMLHEQSQLADSLGKMGAAYIDDINYGLSGIGDNAKDPDAFPAKYAGRAEFGNQGAINFLSVLGQNETSHGVVTAAQHLYTLSALDANPATSAQNIDNAHDALTTGAEARGILDHARVQQA
;
A
#
# COMPACT_ATOMS: atom_id res chain seq x y z
N MET A 1 -52.03 -34.13 25.15
CA MET A 1 -52.29 -35.25 24.22
C MET A 1 -53.42 -34.78 23.31
N ASN A 2 -53.11 -34.36 22.08
CA ASN A 2 -54.12 -33.85 21.15
C ASN A 2 -54.87 -35.05 20.55
N ILE A 3 -56.12 -35.25 20.96
CA ILE A 3 -57.00 -36.29 20.42
C ILE A 3 -57.75 -35.67 19.24
N HIS A 4 -57.58 -36.23 18.05
CA HIS A 4 -58.31 -35.77 16.86
C HIS A 4 -59.82 -36.01 17.09
N PRO A 5 -60.72 -35.07 16.74
CA PRO A 5 -62.13 -35.12 17.19
C PRO A 5 -62.91 -36.37 16.77
N ASP A 6 -62.52 -36.97 15.65
CA ASP A 6 -63.04 -38.20 15.07
C ASP A 6 -62.53 -39.48 15.75
N ARG A 7 -61.51 -39.39 16.60
CA ARG A 7 -60.87 -40.49 17.33
C ARG A 7 -61.13 -40.43 18.84
N ALA A 8 -61.94 -39.47 19.29
CA ALA A 8 -62.29 -39.32 20.69
C ALA A 8 -63.28 -40.42 21.13
N ALA A 9 -62.96 -41.13 22.21
CA ALA A 9 -63.88 -42.10 22.79
C ALA A 9 -65.16 -41.39 23.28
N LYS A 10 -66.30 -42.08 23.19
CA LYS A 10 -67.62 -41.53 23.56
C LYS A 10 -67.59 -41.05 25.02
N GLY A 11 -67.86 -39.76 25.24
CA GLY A 11 -67.79 -39.09 26.56
C GLY A 11 -66.51 -38.30 26.84
N THR A 12 -65.57 -38.23 25.88
CA THR A 12 -64.36 -37.40 26.01
C THR A 12 -64.68 -35.94 25.69
N THR A 13 -64.45 -35.03 26.64
CA THR A 13 -64.50 -33.58 26.39
C THR A 13 -63.23 -33.15 25.65
N LEU A 14 -63.39 -32.72 24.40
CA LEU A 14 -62.29 -32.15 23.64
C LEU A 14 -62.05 -30.70 24.09
N PRO A 15 -60.81 -30.20 24.07
CA PRO A 15 -60.56 -28.78 24.22
C PRO A 15 -61.33 -28.02 23.13
N GLU A 16 -62.14 -27.04 23.50
CA GLU A 16 -62.69 -26.10 22.51
C GLU A 16 -61.56 -25.17 22.09
N HIS A 17 -61.22 -25.19 20.80
CA HIS A 17 -60.29 -24.24 20.20
C HIS A 17 -61.08 -23.04 19.69
N SER A 18 -60.74 -21.86 20.20
CA SER A 18 -61.29 -20.60 19.72
C SER A 18 -60.71 -20.23 18.35
N GLN A 19 -61.36 -19.32 17.62
CA GLN A 19 -60.79 -18.76 16.39
C GLN A 19 -59.42 -18.10 16.66
N SER A 20 -59.22 -17.54 17.85
CA SER A 20 -57.93 -16.98 18.29
C SER A 20 -56.82 -18.03 18.39
N ASP A 21 -57.13 -19.28 18.76
CA ASP A 21 -56.14 -20.36 18.82
C ASP A 21 -55.72 -20.80 17.41
N VAL A 22 -56.67 -20.80 16.48
CA VAL A 22 -56.41 -21.10 15.05
C VAL A 22 -55.58 -19.98 14.41
N ASP A 23 -55.94 -18.72 14.64
CA ASP A 23 -55.19 -17.57 14.14
C ASP A 23 -53.79 -17.52 14.74
N GLY A 24 -53.65 -17.78 16.04
CA GLY A 24 -52.35 -17.84 16.71
C GLY A 24 -51.43 -18.94 16.14
N LEU A 25 -51.97 -20.14 15.88
CA LEU A 25 -51.21 -21.22 15.24
C LEU A 25 -50.83 -20.86 13.79
N ARG A 26 -51.76 -20.29 13.01
CA ARG A 26 -51.49 -19.82 11.65
C ARG A 26 -50.34 -18.81 11.64
N ASP A 27 -50.43 -17.77 12.48
CA ASP A 27 -49.45 -16.69 12.53
C ASP A 27 -48.08 -17.22 12.99
N GLN A 28 -48.06 -18.19 13.91
CA GLN A 28 -46.84 -18.86 14.33
C GLN A 28 -46.21 -19.69 13.18
N VAL A 29 -47.01 -20.48 12.46
CA VAL A 29 -46.52 -21.27 11.31
C VAL A 29 -46.02 -20.33 10.21
N GLU A 30 -46.76 -19.27 9.90
CA GLU A 30 -46.35 -18.28 8.90
C GLU A 30 -45.03 -17.58 9.30
N ALA A 31 -44.88 -17.23 10.57
CA ALA A 31 -43.63 -16.65 11.09
C ALA A 31 -42.45 -17.63 10.98
N ILE A 32 -42.66 -18.93 11.26
CA ILE A 32 -41.62 -19.96 11.09
C ILE A 32 -41.25 -20.09 9.61
N MET A 33 -42.23 -20.18 8.72
CA MET A 33 -41.98 -20.28 7.28
C MET A 33 -41.24 -19.06 6.74
N LYS A 34 -41.61 -17.85 7.16
CA LYS A 34 -40.90 -16.61 6.80
C LYS A 34 -39.44 -16.63 7.27
N LYS A 35 -39.17 -17.09 8.50
CA LYS A 35 -37.81 -17.22 9.03
C LYS A 35 -37.00 -18.28 8.29
N ALA A 36 -37.60 -19.42 7.98
CA ALA A 36 -36.96 -20.49 7.21
C ALA A 36 -36.59 -20.02 5.79
N THR A 37 -37.55 -19.40 5.08
CA THR A 37 -37.28 -18.81 3.76
C THR A 37 -36.16 -17.78 3.83
N HIS A 38 -36.20 -16.86 4.80
CA HIS A 38 -35.16 -15.85 4.97
C HIS A 38 -33.78 -16.48 5.19
N SER A 39 -33.70 -17.49 6.06
CA SER A 39 -32.48 -18.24 6.32
C SER A 39 -31.92 -18.88 5.04
N ASP A 40 -32.75 -19.60 4.29
CA ASP A 40 -32.35 -20.27 3.05
C ASP A 40 -31.89 -19.26 1.99
N THR A 41 -32.66 -18.18 1.79
CA THR A 41 -32.35 -17.20 0.74
C THR A 41 -31.06 -16.45 1.01
N SER A 42 -30.80 -16.04 2.25
CA SER A 42 -29.59 -15.28 2.56
C SER A 42 -28.37 -16.16 2.80
N ALA A 43 -28.53 -17.44 3.15
CA ALA A 43 -27.45 -18.43 3.04
C ALA A 43 -27.05 -18.61 1.58
N ALA A 44 -28.03 -18.82 0.70
CA ALA A 44 -27.77 -19.00 -0.72
C ALA A 44 -27.13 -17.75 -1.36
N GLU A 45 -27.54 -16.55 -0.94
CA GLU A 45 -26.95 -15.30 -1.39
C GLU A 45 -25.51 -15.13 -0.91
N ALA A 46 -25.25 -15.27 0.40
CA ALA A 46 -23.91 -15.17 0.96
C ALA A 46 -22.94 -16.17 0.30
N LEU A 47 -23.34 -17.43 0.16
CA LEU A 47 -22.52 -18.45 -0.49
C LEU A 47 -22.24 -18.13 -1.96
N ARG A 48 -23.22 -17.62 -2.71
CA ARG A 48 -23.00 -17.20 -4.10
C ARG A 48 -22.01 -16.04 -4.18
N LEU A 49 -22.18 -15.03 -3.35
CA LEU A 49 -21.27 -13.88 -3.33
C LEU A 49 -19.83 -14.32 -3.04
N ILE A 50 -19.62 -15.17 -2.02
CA ILE A 50 -18.27 -15.69 -1.68
C ILE A 50 -17.67 -16.49 -2.85
N VAL A 51 -18.48 -17.27 -3.58
CA VAL A 51 -18.01 -17.98 -4.78
C VAL A 51 -17.67 -17.01 -5.90
N ASP A 52 -18.48 -15.98 -6.11
CA ASP A 52 -18.31 -15.03 -7.21
C ASP A 52 -17.09 -14.10 -7.02
N GLN A 53 -16.55 -13.94 -5.79
CA GLN A 53 -15.33 -13.15 -5.55
C GLN A 53 -14.03 -13.88 -5.93
N ALA A 54 -14.10 -15.16 -6.32
CA ALA A 54 -12.94 -15.95 -6.70
C ALA A 54 -13.11 -16.48 -8.13
N THR A 55 -12.02 -16.54 -8.89
CA THR A 55 -12.07 -17.17 -10.23
C THR A 55 -12.44 -18.65 -10.13
N TYR A 56 -12.00 -19.33 -9.07
CA TYR A 56 -12.26 -20.76 -8.84
C TYR A 56 -12.62 -21.02 -7.37
N GLY A 57 -13.72 -21.73 -7.12
CA GLY A 57 -14.10 -22.19 -5.78
C GLY A 57 -14.74 -21.13 -4.91
N PHE A 58 -14.44 -21.16 -3.60
CA PHE A 58 -14.83 -20.12 -2.65
C PHE A 58 -13.66 -19.15 -2.49
N SER A 59 -13.94 -17.85 -2.34
CA SER A 59 -12.92 -16.89 -1.92
C SER A 59 -12.38 -17.20 -0.51
N GLY A 60 -11.31 -16.52 -0.13
CA GLY A 60 -10.77 -16.60 1.24
C GLY A 60 -11.64 -15.91 2.30
N ALA A 61 -12.82 -15.39 1.94
CA ALA A 61 -13.70 -14.72 2.87
C ALA A 61 -14.29 -15.72 3.89
N ASP A 62 -14.11 -15.42 5.18
CA ASP A 62 -14.56 -16.27 6.29
C ASP A 62 -15.58 -15.53 7.17
N TYR A 63 -16.67 -16.21 7.49
CA TYR A 63 -17.77 -15.67 8.29
C TYR A 63 -18.20 -16.69 9.34
N ALA A 64 -18.30 -16.22 10.60
CA ALA A 64 -18.77 -17.05 11.72
C ALA A 64 -20.20 -17.57 11.50
N ASP A 65 -21.04 -16.76 10.83
CA ASP A 65 -22.41 -17.12 10.48
C ASP A 65 -22.91 -16.36 9.24
N ARG A 66 -24.00 -16.89 8.67
CA ARG A 66 -24.74 -16.31 7.55
C ARG A 66 -25.20 -14.87 7.83
N ASP A 67 -25.66 -14.60 9.05
CA ASP A 67 -26.24 -13.29 9.40
C ASP A 67 -25.18 -12.19 9.36
N SER A 68 -23.94 -12.51 9.72
CA SER A 68 -22.79 -11.61 9.63
C SER A 68 -22.48 -11.24 8.17
N ALA A 69 -22.44 -12.22 7.27
CA ALA A 69 -22.26 -11.99 5.83
C ALA A 69 -23.41 -11.15 5.24
N ALA A 70 -24.66 -11.51 5.56
CA ALA A 70 -25.83 -10.76 5.09
C ALA A 70 -25.84 -9.31 5.62
N LYS A 71 -25.39 -9.10 6.86
CA LYS A 71 -25.27 -7.78 7.46
C LYS A 71 -24.18 -6.94 6.78
N ALA A 72 -23.02 -7.51 6.49
CA ALA A 72 -21.95 -6.82 5.74
C ALA A 72 -22.47 -6.29 4.40
N VAL A 73 -23.17 -7.13 3.62
CA VAL A 73 -23.80 -6.74 2.35
C VAL A 73 -24.84 -5.63 2.55
N ALA A 74 -25.71 -5.76 3.55
CA ALA A 74 -26.76 -4.78 3.83
C ALA A 74 -26.19 -3.41 4.26
N GLU A 75 -25.13 -3.38 5.07
CA GLU A 75 -24.45 -2.15 5.48
C GLU A 75 -23.75 -1.48 4.29
N ALA A 76 -23.13 -2.25 3.40
CA ALA A 76 -22.55 -1.73 2.15
C ALA A 76 -23.60 -1.04 1.29
N GLU A 77 -24.76 -1.67 1.07
CA GLU A 77 -25.87 -1.07 0.33
C GLU A 77 -26.45 0.17 1.02
N ALA A 78 -26.50 0.15 2.36
CA ALA A 78 -27.02 1.26 3.14
C ALA A 78 -26.14 2.51 2.99
N ILE A 79 -24.82 2.38 3.08
CA ILE A 79 -23.92 3.52 2.90
C ILE A 79 -23.71 3.88 1.43
N ALA A 80 -23.80 2.94 0.48
CA ALA A 80 -23.76 3.23 -0.95
C ALA A 80 -24.88 4.20 -1.38
N LYS A 81 -26.05 4.15 -0.72
CA LYS A 81 -27.13 5.13 -0.92
C LYS A 81 -26.74 6.54 -0.47
N ILE A 82 -25.90 6.66 0.55
CA ILE A 82 -25.36 7.94 1.04
C ILE A 82 -24.27 8.44 0.07
N LEU A 83 -23.35 7.57 -0.36
CA LEU A 83 -22.27 7.91 -1.30
C LEU A 83 -22.77 8.39 -2.67
N LYS A 84 -24.02 8.09 -3.03
CA LYS A 84 -24.67 8.55 -4.27
C LYS A 84 -25.33 9.92 -4.17
N LYS A 85 -25.39 10.51 -2.98
CA LYS A 85 -25.95 11.86 -2.80
C LYS A 85 -24.94 12.92 -3.24
N ASP A 86 -25.44 14.13 -3.46
CA ASP A 86 -24.59 15.29 -3.62
C ASP A 86 -23.79 15.52 -2.32
N PRO A 87 -22.44 15.64 -2.37
CA PRO A 87 -21.61 15.94 -1.21
C PRO A 87 -22.01 17.21 -0.44
N ALA A 88 -22.63 18.18 -1.12
CA ALA A 88 -23.14 19.41 -0.51
C ALA A 88 -24.33 19.16 0.44
N ASP A 89 -25.12 18.11 0.17
CA ASP A 89 -26.31 17.72 0.95
C ASP A 89 -25.98 16.76 2.11
N ILE A 90 -24.73 16.30 2.20
CA ILE A 90 -24.32 15.33 3.24
C ILE A 90 -24.25 15.99 4.61
N THR A 91 -25.09 15.50 5.52
CA THR A 91 -25.09 15.94 6.91
C THR A 91 -23.91 15.35 7.71
N PRO A 92 -23.46 16.01 8.80
CA PRO A 92 -22.43 15.45 9.68
C PRO A 92 -22.80 14.06 10.24
N THR A 93 -24.09 13.80 10.47
CA THR A 93 -24.57 12.50 10.97
C THR A 93 -24.43 11.40 9.92
N GLU A 94 -24.75 11.71 8.65
CA GLU A 94 -24.58 10.76 7.55
C GLU A 94 -23.10 10.47 7.29
N LEU A 95 -22.24 11.49 7.30
CA LEU A 95 -20.81 11.29 7.12
C LEU A 95 -20.19 10.50 8.28
N ASN A 96 -20.62 10.72 9.52
CA ASN A 96 -20.24 9.89 10.66
C ASN A 96 -20.69 8.44 10.50
N LYS A 97 -21.91 8.21 10.00
CA LYS A 97 -22.40 6.85 9.71
C LYS A 97 -21.54 6.18 8.65
N VAL A 98 -21.21 6.88 7.56
CA VAL A 98 -20.32 6.36 6.50
C VAL A 98 -18.97 5.98 7.11
N ASN A 99 -18.32 6.90 7.83
CA ASN A 99 -17.02 6.65 8.46
C ASN A 99 -17.05 5.48 9.46
N GLY A 100 -18.04 5.42 10.34
CA GLY A 100 -18.17 4.33 11.30
C GLY A 100 -18.41 2.97 10.65
N THR A 101 -19.17 2.94 9.55
CA THR A 101 -19.44 1.70 8.81
C THR A 101 -18.19 1.23 8.06
N LEU A 102 -17.50 2.15 7.35
CA LEU A 102 -16.24 1.83 6.67
C LEU A 102 -15.15 1.39 7.65
N ALA A 103 -15.06 2.00 8.84
CA ALA A 103 -14.11 1.56 9.86
C ALA A 103 -14.41 0.15 10.39
N GLY A 104 -15.70 -0.23 10.48
CA GLY A 104 -16.14 -1.54 10.96
C GLY A 104 -16.06 -2.67 9.94
N TYR A 105 -16.32 -2.37 8.66
CA TYR A 105 -16.43 -3.37 7.59
C TYR A 105 -15.47 -3.15 6.41
N GLY A 106 -14.62 -2.12 6.41
CA GLY A 106 -13.78 -1.81 5.26
C GLY A 106 -12.82 -2.94 4.86
N LYS A 107 -12.47 -3.83 5.80
CA LYS A 107 -11.64 -5.02 5.55
C LYS A 107 -12.46 -6.30 5.31
N ASP A 108 -13.78 -6.20 5.27
CA ASP A 108 -14.69 -7.31 5.01
C ASP A 108 -14.86 -7.47 3.48
N PRO A 109 -14.47 -8.60 2.87
CA PRO A 109 -14.48 -8.76 1.42
C PRO A 109 -15.85 -8.59 0.78
N LEU A 110 -16.92 -9.11 1.39
CA LEU A 110 -18.28 -8.95 0.85
C LEU A 110 -18.76 -7.51 0.95
N PHE A 111 -18.50 -6.84 2.06
CA PHE A 111 -18.83 -5.42 2.20
C PHE A 111 -18.10 -4.57 1.17
N ALA A 112 -16.78 -4.76 1.05
CA ALA A 112 -15.90 -3.95 0.21
C ALA A 112 -16.29 -4.04 -1.27
N GLU A 113 -16.38 -5.26 -1.81
CA GLU A 113 -16.83 -5.47 -3.20
C GLU A 113 -18.24 -4.94 -3.40
N LYS A 114 -19.17 -5.24 -2.48
CA LYS A 114 -20.55 -4.79 -2.62
C LYS A 114 -20.65 -3.27 -2.62
N LEU A 115 -19.87 -2.57 -1.79
CA LEU A 115 -19.83 -1.12 -1.74
C LEU A 115 -19.33 -0.53 -3.06
N ALA A 116 -18.19 -1.03 -3.54
CA ALA A 116 -17.56 -0.57 -4.78
C ALA A 116 -18.49 -0.80 -5.98
N THR A 117 -19.05 -2.00 -6.12
CA THR A 117 -19.96 -2.36 -7.23
C THR A 117 -21.35 -1.73 -7.12
N SER A 118 -21.80 -1.39 -5.91
CA SER A 118 -23.05 -0.65 -5.70
C SER A 118 -22.89 0.84 -6.02
N THR A 119 -21.67 1.34 -6.20
CA THR A 119 -21.36 2.69 -6.65
C THR A 119 -20.66 2.64 -8.02
N THR A 120 -20.47 3.78 -8.65
CA THR A 120 -19.65 3.89 -9.87
C THR A 120 -18.30 4.51 -9.50
N PRO A 121 -17.19 4.17 -10.18
CA PRO A 121 -15.90 4.82 -9.96
C PRO A 121 -16.00 6.35 -9.91
N ASP A 122 -16.63 6.95 -10.93
CA ASP A 122 -16.88 8.38 -11.05
C ASP A 122 -17.65 8.96 -9.86
N GLY A 123 -18.83 8.40 -9.55
CA GLY A 123 -19.63 8.84 -8.40
C GLY A 123 -18.89 8.77 -7.06
N LEU A 124 -18.04 7.75 -6.86
CA LEU A 124 -17.29 7.56 -5.62
C LEU A 124 -16.14 8.60 -5.51
N LEU A 125 -15.39 8.83 -6.59
CA LEU A 125 -14.35 9.86 -6.62
C LEU A 125 -14.95 11.27 -6.45
N LYS A 126 -16.06 11.56 -7.13
CA LYS A 126 -16.82 12.82 -6.96
C LYS A 126 -17.27 13.01 -5.53
N PHE A 127 -17.75 11.94 -4.89
CA PHE A 127 -18.17 11.99 -3.51
C PHE A 127 -17.01 12.42 -2.61
N TYR A 128 -15.88 11.72 -2.68
CA TYR A 128 -14.71 12.06 -1.86
C TYR A 128 -14.20 13.48 -2.14
N ALA A 129 -14.02 13.86 -3.41
CA ALA A 129 -13.56 15.20 -3.79
C ALA A 129 -14.49 16.30 -3.27
N GLY A 130 -15.81 16.10 -3.31
CA GLY A 130 -16.78 17.06 -2.76
C GLY A 130 -16.81 17.10 -1.23
N ILE A 131 -16.48 16.00 -0.53
CA ILE A 131 -16.32 16.01 0.93
C ILE A 131 -15.00 16.70 1.34
N ALA A 132 -13.94 16.48 0.57
CA ALA A 132 -12.60 17.02 0.81
C ALA A 132 -12.51 18.53 0.57
N ASP A 133 -13.41 19.10 -0.24
CA ASP A 133 -13.51 20.54 -0.44
C ASP A 133 -13.87 21.28 0.87
N PRO A 134 -12.98 22.16 1.38
CA PRO A 134 -13.20 22.88 2.64
C PRO A 134 -14.33 23.92 2.56
N TYR A 135 -14.79 24.29 1.36
CA TYR A 135 -15.89 25.23 1.15
C TYR A 135 -17.26 24.55 1.07
N GLN A 136 -17.31 23.22 1.11
CA GLN A 136 -18.53 22.41 1.05
C GLN A 136 -18.95 21.89 2.42
N GLY A 137 -20.26 21.89 2.68
CA GLY A 137 -20.87 21.34 3.90
C GLY A 137 -21.83 22.31 4.59
N TYR A 138 -23.13 22.06 4.45
CA TYR A 138 -24.16 22.91 5.05
C TYR A 138 -24.11 22.86 6.59
N GLY A 139 -23.76 23.99 7.22
CA GLY A 139 -23.84 24.18 8.68
C GLY A 139 -22.84 23.36 9.51
N ALA A 140 -21.80 22.78 8.89
CA ALA A 140 -20.76 22.02 9.59
C ALA A 140 -19.62 22.93 10.08
N ASP A 141 -19.05 22.61 11.24
CA ASP A 141 -17.80 23.24 11.69
C ASP A 141 -16.65 22.84 10.76
N PRO A 142 -15.84 23.79 10.24
CA PRO A 142 -14.78 23.49 9.28
C PRO A 142 -13.74 22.49 9.79
N LYS A 143 -13.37 22.54 11.09
CA LYS A 143 -12.42 21.59 11.67
C LYS A 143 -13.03 20.20 11.75
N GLN A 144 -14.28 20.10 12.21
CA GLN A 144 -15.00 18.84 12.24
C GLN A 144 -15.11 18.21 10.84
N ARG A 145 -15.42 19.02 9.82
CA ARG A 145 -15.54 18.56 8.44
C ARG A 145 -14.20 18.01 7.93
N MET A 146 -13.10 18.71 8.19
CA MET A 146 -11.75 18.27 7.83
C MET A 146 -11.38 16.93 8.50
N GLU A 147 -11.66 16.76 9.79
CA GLU A 147 -11.42 15.48 10.48
C GLU A 147 -12.27 14.34 9.92
N GLN A 148 -13.53 14.62 9.55
CA GLN A 148 -14.39 13.64 8.90
C GLN A 148 -13.91 13.28 7.48
N ALA A 149 -13.39 14.25 6.73
CA ALA A 149 -12.80 14.02 5.41
C ALA A 149 -11.51 13.19 5.51
N LYS A 150 -10.67 13.48 6.51
CA LYS A 150 -9.48 12.69 6.84
C LYS A 150 -9.83 11.22 7.15
N LEU A 151 -10.81 10.99 8.03
CA LEU A 151 -11.29 9.64 8.31
C LEU A 151 -11.88 8.97 7.07
N LEU A 152 -12.60 9.73 6.23
CA LEU A 152 -13.19 9.20 5.00
C LEU A 152 -12.10 8.76 4.03
N GLN A 153 -11.06 9.56 3.82
CA GLN A 153 -9.93 9.24 2.95
C GLN A 153 -9.35 7.87 3.29
N LYS A 154 -9.00 7.67 4.58
CA LYS A 154 -8.41 6.42 5.05
C LYS A 154 -9.36 5.25 4.98
N ASN A 155 -10.56 5.39 5.53
CA ASN A 155 -11.49 4.26 5.64
C ASN A 155 -12.04 3.84 4.27
N LEU A 156 -12.25 4.80 3.37
CA LEU A 156 -12.67 4.54 2.00
C LEU A 156 -11.53 3.92 1.18
N GLY A 157 -10.30 4.41 1.34
CA GLY A 157 -9.10 3.78 0.75
C GLY A 157 -9.00 2.30 1.12
N ILE A 158 -9.03 1.99 2.42
CA ILE A 158 -8.97 0.60 2.92
C ILE A 158 -10.09 -0.27 2.33
N ALA A 159 -11.32 0.26 2.26
CA ALA A 159 -12.45 -0.44 1.66
C ALA A 159 -12.28 -0.68 0.16
N LEU A 160 -11.71 0.27 -0.57
CA LEU A 160 -11.43 0.10 -1.99
C LEU A 160 -10.28 -0.89 -2.24
N GLY A 161 -9.20 -0.84 -1.46
CA GLY A 161 -8.12 -1.83 -1.55
C GLY A 161 -8.66 -3.24 -1.37
N THR A 162 -9.40 -3.46 -0.28
CA THR A 162 -10.05 -4.75 -0.01
C THR A 162 -10.99 -5.18 -1.14
N ALA A 163 -11.68 -4.24 -1.78
CA ALA A 163 -12.58 -4.54 -2.89
C ALA A 163 -11.83 -5.04 -4.14
N THR A 164 -10.65 -4.48 -4.43
CA THR A 164 -9.85 -4.88 -5.60
C THR A 164 -9.30 -6.30 -5.52
N LEU A 165 -9.22 -6.87 -4.31
CA LEU A 165 -8.82 -8.28 -4.12
C LEU A 165 -9.87 -9.30 -4.60
N SER A 166 -11.04 -8.84 -5.06
CA SER A 166 -12.09 -9.71 -5.61
C SER A 166 -11.90 -9.96 -7.10
N ASP A 167 -11.88 -11.25 -7.47
CA ASP A 167 -11.86 -11.71 -8.86
C ASP A 167 -13.24 -11.66 -9.54
N SER A 168 -14.23 -10.96 -8.98
CA SER A 168 -15.54 -10.93 -9.61
C SER A 168 -15.51 -10.17 -10.94
N ALA A 169 -16.37 -10.57 -11.88
CA ALA A 169 -16.47 -9.85 -13.16
C ALA A 169 -16.94 -8.40 -12.98
N ALA A 170 -17.73 -8.12 -11.93
CA ALA A 170 -18.17 -6.78 -11.61
C ALA A 170 -17.00 -5.92 -11.13
N MET A 171 -16.12 -6.49 -10.31
CA MET A 171 -14.99 -5.77 -9.71
C MET A 171 -13.90 -5.47 -10.75
N ARG A 172 -13.51 -6.45 -11.57
CA ARG A 172 -12.65 -6.21 -12.75
C ARG A 172 -13.21 -5.13 -13.69
N SER A 173 -14.53 -5.11 -13.92
CA SER A 173 -15.14 -4.07 -14.74
C SER A 173 -15.07 -2.68 -14.09
N TRP A 174 -15.18 -2.63 -12.77
CA TRP A 174 -15.07 -1.40 -12.00
C TRP A 174 -13.64 -0.85 -12.02
N GLU A 175 -12.62 -1.70 -11.85
CA GLU A 175 -11.20 -1.34 -11.91
C GLU A 175 -10.80 -0.77 -13.27
N GLN A 176 -11.19 -1.44 -14.36
CA GLN A 176 -10.96 -0.94 -15.72
C GLN A 176 -11.59 0.44 -15.96
N LYS A 177 -12.80 0.66 -15.42
CA LYS A 177 -13.46 1.97 -15.48
C LYS A 177 -12.76 3.01 -14.62
N MET A 178 -12.23 2.63 -13.46
CA MET A 178 -11.46 3.52 -12.59
C MET A 178 -10.18 3.99 -13.28
N ILE A 179 -9.40 3.06 -13.85
CA ILE A 179 -8.18 3.39 -14.60
C ILE A 179 -8.50 4.29 -15.79
N LYS A 180 -9.57 3.99 -16.54
CA LYS A 180 -10.00 4.81 -17.68
C LYS A 180 -10.40 6.24 -17.26
N LEU A 181 -10.98 6.40 -16.07
CA LEU A 181 -11.37 7.69 -15.52
C LEU A 181 -10.16 8.51 -15.04
N GLY A 182 -9.01 7.86 -14.78
CA GLY A 182 -7.78 8.47 -14.29
C GLY A 182 -7.42 9.81 -14.94
N PRO A 183 -7.26 9.89 -16.28
CA PRO A 183 -6.90 11.14 -16.94
C PRO A 183 -8.04 12.17 -16.98
N ASP A 184 -9.29 11.79 -16.73
CA ASP A 184 -10.45 12.67 -16.92
C ASP A 184 -10.72 13.54 -15.69
N GLU A 185 -11.18 14.77 -15.93
CA GLU A 185 -11.66 15.68 -14.89
C GLU A 185 -13.04 15.25 -14.38
N LEU A 186 -13.26 15.33 -13.07
CA LEU A 186 -14.49 14.82 -12.44
C LEU A 186 -15.69 15.78 -12.54
N GLY A 187 -15.54 16.98 -13.05
CA GLY A 187 -16.61 17.99 -13.07
C GLY A 187 -17.02 18.46 -11.67
N THR A 188 -16.12 18.41 -10.69
CA THR A 188 -16.36 18.94 -9.33
C THR A 188 -15.68 20.29 -9.19
N ASP A 189 -16.26 21.32 -9.82
CA ASP A 189 -15.68 22.67 -9.96
C ASP A 189 -15.26 23.28 -8.62
N HIS A 190 -16.04 23.05 -7.57
CA HIS A 190 -15.76 23.56 -6.23
C HIS A 190 -14.46 22.98 -5.62
N ALA A 191 -14.13 21.73 -5.93
CA ALA A 191 -12.88 21.09 -5.54
C ALA A 191 -11.71 21.41 -6.50
N ASN A 192 -11.82 22.44 -7.34
CA ASN A 192 -10.90 22.74 -8.47
C ASN A 192 -10.81 21.63 -9.51
N ASN A 193 -11.92 20.89 -9.69
CA ASN A 193 -12.10 19.90 -10.75
C ASN A 193 -10.91 18.91 -10.91
N PRO A 194 -10.56 18.17 -9.84
CA PRO A 194 -9.45 17.23 -9.88
C PRO A 194 -9.73 16.11 -10.88
N ARG A 195 -8.64 15.54 -11.40
CA ARG A 195 -8.69 14.37 -12.27
C ARG A 195 -8.88 13.09 -11.47
N GLY A 196 -9.40 12.06 -12.11
CA GLY A 196 -9.58 10.74 -11.50
C GLY A 196 -8.31 10.22 -10.82
N PHE A 197 -7.14 10.37 -11.47
CA PHE A 197 -5.85 9.97 -10.92
C PHE A 197 -5.52 10.71 -9.63
N ALA A 198 -5.72 12.03 -9.58
CA ALA A 198 -5.45 12.82 -8.37
C ALA A 198 -6.29 12.33 -7.19
N VAL A 199 -7.58 12.06 -7.41
CA VAL A 199 -8.47 11.62 -6.32
C VAL A 199 -8.19 10.18 -5.91
N MET A 200 -8.11 9.26 -6.88
CA MET A 200 -7.92 7.83 -6.59
C MET A 200 -6.55 7.57 -5.94
N SER A 201 -5.48 8.22 -6.41
CA SER A 201 -4.15 8.09 -5.82
C SER A 201 -4.13 8.46 -4.34
N ASN A 202 -4.92 9.43 -3.90
CA ASN A 202 -5.01 9.80 -2.48
C ASN A 202 -5.82 8.83 -1.61
N LEU A 203 -6.75 8.09 -2.21
CA LEU A 203 -7.48 7.02 -1.54
C LEU A 203 -6.60 5.78 -1.43
N MET A 204 -5.89 5.39 -2.50
CA MET A 204 -5.07 4.17 -2.52
C MET A 204 -3.84 4.18 -1.63
N ARG A 205 -3.46 5.34 -1.10
CA ARG A 205 -2.46 5.45 -0.02
C ARG A 205 -2.79 4.58 1.18
N PHE A 206 -4.05 4.19 1.34
CA PHE A 206 -4.49 3.37 2.46
C PHE A 206 -5.09 2.07 1.97
N GLY A 207 -4.60 0.96 2.51
CA GLY A 207 -5.15 -0.36 2.24
C GLY A 207 -4.19 -1.25 1.48
N ASP A 208 -4.61 -2.51 1.41
CA ASP A 208 -3.96 -3.57 0.66
C ASP A 208 -4.76 -3.72 -0.65
N TYR A 209 -4.11 -3.47 -1.77
CA TYR A 209 -4.72 -3.43 -3.10
C TYR A 209 -4.24 -4.61 -3.92
N ASP A 210 -5.04 -5.02 -4.91
CA ASP A 210 -4.60 -6.01 -5.88
C ASP A 210 -3.37 -5.53 -6.66
N ASP A 211 -2.34 -6.38 -6.72
CA ASP A 211 -1.06 -6.07 -7.34
C ASP A 211 -1.21 -5.73 -8.82
N GLN A 212 -2.08 -6.46 -9.53
CA GLN A 212 -2.31 -6.23 -10.96
C GLN A 212 -3.02 -4.90 -11.18
N PHE A 213 -4.03 -4.58 -10.37
CA PHE A 213 -4.70 -3.29 -10.41
C PHE A 213 -3.73 -2.12 -10.19
N LEU A 214 -2.85 -2.20 -9.18
CA LEU A 214 -1.84 -1.15 -8.92
C LEU A 214 -0.88 -0.99 -10.10
N ASN A 215 -0.39 -2.08 -10.68
CA ASN A 215 0.50 -2.03 -11.83
C ASN A 215 -0.20 -1.45 -13.08
N ASP A 216 -1.40 -1.92 -13.42
CA ASP A 216 -2.17 -1.41 -14.57
C ASP A 216 -2.53 0.08 -14.39
N TYR A 217 -2.86 0.50 -13.17
CA TYR A 217 -3.11 1.90 -12.82
C TYR A 217 -1.83 2.75 -12.96
N GLY A 218 -0.72 2.28 -12.37
CA GLY A 218 0.58 2.95 -12.38
C GLY A 218 1.12 3.17 -13.78
N GLU A 219 1.03 2.17 -14.65
CA GLU A 219 1.43 2.28 -16.06
C GLU A 219 0.66 3.37 -16.79
N LYS A 220 -0.66 3.46 -16.58
CA LYS A 220 -1.46 4.54 -17.18
C LYS A 220 -1.16 5.91 -16.59
N LEU A 221 -0.90 5.98 -15.29
CA LEU A 221 -0.52 7.21 -14.62
C LEU A 221 0.83 7.73 -15.13
N VAL A 222 1.86 6.88 -15.15
CA VAL A 222 3.19 7.24 -15.67
C VAL A 222 3.12 7.63 -17.14
N ALA A 223 2.38 6.90 -17.97
CA ALA A 223 2.22 7.24 -19.37
C ALA A 223 1.60 8.64 -19.57
N PHE A 224 0.55 8.97 -18.80
CA PHE A 224 -0.07 10.29 -18.84
C PHE A 224 0.87 11.38 -18.31
N ASP A 225 1.56 11.12 -17.19
CA ASP A 225 2.53 12.01 -16.58
C ASP A 225 3.66 12.34 -17.56
N LYS A 226 4.23 11.34 -18.25
CA LYS A 226 5.24 11.49 -19.31
C LYS A 226 4.70 12.29 -20.51
N GLU A 227 3.49 11.99 -20.98
CA GLU A 227 2.87 12.67 -22.13
C GLU A 227 2.61 14.16 -21.87
N ARG A 228 2.22 14.51 -20.64
CA ARG A 228 1.78 15.86 -20.27
C ARG A 228 2.84 16.69 -19.56
N SER A 229 3.94 16.08 -19.12
CA SER A 229 5.08 16.79 -18.57
C SER A 229 5.75 17.62 -19.66
N VAL A 230 5.92 18.91 -19.39
CA VAL A 230 6.65 19.83 -20.25
C VAL A 230 7.68 20.57 -19.39
N GLU A 231 8.74 21.06 -20.03
CA GLU A 231 9.85 21.72 -19.33
C GLU A 231 9.33 22.80 -18.37
N HIS A 232 9.66 22.67 -17.08
CA HIS A 232 9.26 23.55 -15.98
C HIS A 232 7.75 23.65 -15.65
N MET A 233 6.90 22.77 -16.15
CA MET A 233 5.48 22.71 -15.74
C MET A 233 5.04 21.28 -15.41
N SER A 234 4.39 21.13 -14.26
CA SER A 234 3.71 19.90 -13.88
C SER A 234 2.29 19.89 -14.44
N PRO A 235 1.79 18.75 -14.96
CA PRO A 235 0.39 18.63 -15.36
C PRO A 235 -0.58 18.59 -14.15
N TRP A 236 -0.05 18.47 -12.92
CA TRP A 236 -0.84 18.29 -11.71
C TRP A 236 -0.83 19.52 -10.80
N ILE A 237 0.33 20.17 -10.66
CA ILE A 237 0.52 21.27 -9.72
C ILE A 237 0.46 22.59 -10.48
N ASN A 238 -0.50 23.44 -10.11
CA ASN A 238 -0.60 24.82 -10.58
C ASN A 238 -0.94 25.80 -9.44
N ASN A 239 -0.60 27.07 -9.63
CA ASN A 239 -0.73 28.13 -8.62
C ASN A 239 -2.17 28.60 -8.34
N TRP A 240 -3.17 28.11 -9.09
CA TRP A 240 -4.58 28.48 -8.91
C TRP A 240 -5.39 27.42 -8.19
N ASN A 241 -4.86 26.19 -8.08
CA ASN A 241 -5.50 25.12 -7.33
C ASN A 241 -5.33 25.39 -5.82
N ASN A 242 -6.44 25.37 -5.08
CA ASN A 242 -6.47 25.49 -3.62
C ASN A 242 -7.10 24.27 -2.93
N GLY A 243 -7.47 23.24 -3.70
CA GLY A 243 -8.11 22.04 -3.19
C GLY A 243 -7.12 21.14 -2.44
N ASP A 244 -7.61 20.52 -1.37
CA ASP A 244 -6.93 19.47 -0.63
C ASP A 244 -7.60 18.14 -0.90
N LEU A 245 -6.79 17.17 -1.30
CA LEU A 245 -7.19 15.78 -1.49
C LEU A 245 -6.50 14.85 -0.49
N ASN A 246 -5.57 15.39 0.29
CA ASN A 246 -4.85 14.69 1.35
C ASN A 246 -4.91 15.45 2.68
N PHE A 247 -5.15 14.71 3.77
CA PHE A 247 -5.23 15.25 5.13
C PHE A 247 -4.24 14.59 6.12
N TYR A 248 -3.32 13.76 5.61
CA TYR A 248 -2.37 13.01 6.44
C TYR A 248 -0.95 13.57 6.47
N SER A 249 -0.67 14.61 5.68
CA SER A 249 0.63 15.27 5.66
C SER A 249 0.47 16.78 5.52
N GLU A 250 1.34 17.53 6.20
CA GLU A 250 1.41 18.99 6.09
C GLU A 250 2.16 19.44 4.82
N ASN A 251 2.96 18.55 4.22
CA ASN A 251 3.81 18.81 3.06
C ASN A 251 3.29 18.15 1.76
N ASP A 252 2.12 17.52 1.82
CA ASP A 252 1.45 16.88 0.67
C ASP A 252 -0.05 17.18 0.73
N ARG A 253 -0.53 18.01 -0.19
CA ARG A 253 -1.95 18.37 -0.33
C ARG A 253 -2.71 17.35 -1.19
N GLY A 254 -2.03 16.33 -1.71
CA GLY A 254 -2.60 15.30 -2.55
C GLY A 254 -2.84 15.75 -3.98
N ARG A 255 -2.12 16.77 -4.48
CA ARG A 255 -2.35 17.25 -5.86
C ARG A 255 -1.61 16.45 -6.90
N ASP A 256 -0.40 16.01 -6.56
CA ASP A 256 0.37 15.11 -7.41
C ASP A 256 -0.10 13.67 -7.18
N PRO A 257 -0.80 13.04 -8.15
CA PRO A 257 -1.23 11.64 -8.03
C PRO A 257 -0.06 10.66 -7.89
N MET A 258 1.14 11.02 -8.34
CA MET A 258 2.30 10.14 -8.24
C MET A 258 2.68 9.91 -6.77
N THR A 259 2.57 10.94 -5.92
CA THR A 259 2.82 10.81 -4.48
C THR A 259 1.90 9.76 -3.85
N GLY A 260 0.59 9.88 -4.07
CA GLY A 260 -0.36 8.93 -3.48
C GLY A 260 -0.24 7.51 -4.04
N PHE A 261 0.09 7.39 -5.33
CA PHE A 261 0.33 6.09 -5.95
C PHE A 261 1.60 5.40 -5.40
N LEU A 262 2.69 6.14 -5.22
CA LEU A 262 3.92 5.60 -4.65
C LEU A 262 3.75 5.19 -3.19
N GLU A 263 2.96 5.92 -2.40
CA GLU A 263 2.59 5.48 -1.04
C GLU A 263 1.80 4.17 -1.06
N ALA A 264 0.90 4.00 -2.05
CA ALA A 264 0.22 2.73 -2.25
C ALA A 264 1.21 1.60 -2.53
N LEU A 265 2.18 1.80 -3.45
CA LEU A 265 3.25 0.83 -3.68
C LEU A 265 4.08 0.54 -2.41
N GLY A 266 4.36 1.57 -1.60
CA GLY A 266 5.06 1.41 -0.32
C GLY A 266 4.36 0.46 0.66
N HIS A 267 3.02 0.36 0.60
CA HIS A 267 2.26 -0.58 1.43
C HIS A 267 2.04 -1.95 0.76
N ASN A 268 2.30 -2.06 -0.55
CA ASN A 268 2.00 -3.24 -1.37
C ASN A 268 3.31 -3.74 -2.03
N PRO A 269 4.17 -4.47 -1.28
CA PRO A 269 5.50 -4.82 -1.75
C PRO A 269 5.50 -5.68 -3.02
N GLY A 270 4.54 -6.59 -3.19
CA GLY A 270 4.39 -7.39 -4.42
C GLY A 270 4.20 -6.51 -5.66
N ALA A 271 3.20 -5.62 -5.62
CA ALA A 271 2.98 -4.62 -6.64
C ALA A 271 4.22 -3.75 -6.90
N SER A 272 4.89 -3.30 -5.84
CA SER A 272 6.05 -2.42 -5.94
C SER A 272 7.25 -3.11 -6.60
N THR A 273 7.56 -4.35 -6.20
CA THR A 273 8.62 -5.16 -6.83
C THR A 273 8.31 -5.37 -8.32
N GLN A 274 7.06 -5.67 -8.67
CA GLN A 274 6.66 -5.82 -10.07
C GLN A 274 6.79 -4.50 -10.86
N PHE A 275 6.36 -3.38 -10.28
CA PHE A 275 6.38 -2.07 -10.94
C PHE A 275 7.80 -1.59 -11.27
N PHE A 276 8.76 -1.93 -10.41
CA PHE A 276 10.18 -1.60 -10.57
C PHE A 276 11.03 -2.78 -11.07
N ALA A 277 10.41 -3.87 -11.53
CA ALA A 277 11.12 -5.07 -11.97
C ALA A 277 12.11 -4.76 -13.09
N GLN A 278 13.28 -5.40 -13.06
CA GLN A 278 14.29 -5.28 -14.10
C GLN A 278 13.70 -5.67 -15.47
N PRO A 279 14.12 -5.02 -16.57
CA PRO A 279 13.74 -5.44 -17.91
C PRO A 279 14.16 -6.89 -18.23
N ASP A 280 13.37 -7.57 -19.05
CA ASP A 280 13.71 -8.92 -19.52
C ASP A 280 15.10 -8.97 -20.17
N GLY A 281 15.91 -9.95 -19.75
CA GLY A 281 17.26 -10.15 -20.28
C GLY A 281 18.35 -9.30 -19.62
N ALA A 282 18.03 -8.59 -18.52
CA ALA A 282 19.05 -8.11 -17.60
C ALA A 282 19.94 -9.28 -17.11
N GLY A 283 21.25 -9.05 -17.01
CA GLY A 283 22.22 -10.05 -16.56
C GLY A 283 22.13 -10.32 -15.06
N ALA A 284 23.14 -11.01 -14.52
CA ALA A 284 23.33 -11.04 -13.06
C ALA A 284 23.94 -9.68 -12.64
N GLY A 285 23.13 -8.83 -12.01
CA GLY A 285 23.49 -7.45 -11.69
C GLY A 285 23.09 -6.43 -12.76
N VAL A 286 23.22 -5.15 -12.42
CA VAL A 286 22.93 -4.00 -13.28
C VAL A 286 24.22 -3.22 -13.52
N ASP A 287 24.69 -3.17 -14.76
CA ASP A 287 25.94 -2.49 -15.13
C ASP A 287 25.79 -1.38 -16.17
N LYS A 288 24.58 -1.23 -16.74
CA LYS A 288 24.28 -0.21 -17.74
C LYS A 288 22.84 0.27 -17.66
N GLU A 289 22.62 1.49 -18.12
CA GLU A 289 21.31 2.16 -18.07
C GLU A 289 20.19 1.40 -18.79
N SER A 290 20.48 0.57 -19.81
CA SER A 290 19.46 -0.21 -20.51
C SER A 290 18.90 -1.39 -19.69
N GLU A 291 19.51 -1.70 -18.55
CA GLU A 291 19.06 -2.71 -17.59
C GLU A 291 18.25 -2.08 -16.44
N VAL A 292 18.06 -0.76 -16.47
CA VAL A 292 17.22 -0.04 -15.51
C VAL A 292 15.80 0.04 -16.06
N ASN A 293 14.84 -0.29 -15.21
CA ASN A 293 13.41 -0.15 -15.46
C ASN A 293 13.06 1.29 -15.86
N GLU A 294 12.25 1.45 -16.90
CA GLU A 294 11.89 2.76 -17.48
C GLU A 294 11.01 3.63 -16.56
N ASN A 295 10.25 3.02 -15.64
CA ASN A 295 9.51 3.75 -14.61
C ASN A 295 10.46 4.22 -13.51
N LEU A 296 11.37 3.36 -13.06
CA LEU A 296 12.40 3.72 -12.08
C LEU A 296 13.27 4.88 -12.59
N LYS A 297 13.79 4.75 -13.81
CA LYS A 297 14.59 5.79 -14.48
C LYS A 297 13.81 7.09 -14.61
N TYR A 298 12.54 7.02 -15.01
CA TYR A 298 11.69 8.20 -15.10
C TYR A 298 11.53 8.89 -13.73
N LEU A 299 11.12 8.15 -12.71
CA LEU A 299 10.82 8.70 -11.39
C LEU A 299 12.05 9.25 -10.67
N THR A 300 13.23 8.69 -10.92
CA THR A 300 14.48 9.10 -10.28
C THR A 300 15.26 10.17 -11.04
N LYS A 301 15.21 10.20 -12.38
CA LYS A 301 16.10 11.08 -13.19
C LYS A 301 15.36 12.07 -14.07
N GLU A 302 14.18 11.70 -14.59
CA GLU A 302 13.56 12.44 -15.70
C GLU A 302 12.33 13.25 -15.25
N ARG A 303 11.61 12.76 -14.23
CA ARG A 303 10.36 13.35 -13.77
C ARG A 303 10.62 14.69 -13.08
N ILE A 304 9.81 15.69 -13.46
CA ILE A 304 9.80 16.99 -12.81
C ILE A 304 8.95 16.91 -11.54
N TRP A 305 9.61 16.88 -10.40
CA TRP A 305 8.96 16.94 -9.10
C TRP A 305 8.80 18.38 -8.62
N LEU A 306 7.59 18.75 -8.19
CA LEU A 306 7.30 20.05 -7.61
C LEU A 306 6.63 19.87 -6.24
N SER A 307 6.86 20.83 -5.35
CA SER A 307 6.14 20.90 -4.08
C SER A 307 4.70 21.40 -4.32
N ASP A 308 3.71 20.74 -3.72
CA ASP A 308 2.30 21.11 -3.87
C ASP A 308 1.76 22.05 -2.78
N VAL A 309 2.63 22.48 -1.84
CA VAL A 309 2.29 23.36 -0.70
C VAL A 309 2.59 24.86 -0.88
N TYR A 310 3.05 25.29 -2.07
CA TYR A 310 3.68 26.59 -2.36
C TYR A 310 2.97 27.86 -1.81
N VAL A 311 1.66 27.85 -1.57
CA VAL A 311 0.88 29.06 -1.22
C VAL A 311 0.29 29.04 0.21
N MET A 312 0.28 27.90 0.91
CA MET A 312 -0.69 27.69 2.01
C MET A 312 -0.16 26.99 3.28
N GLY A 313 1.16 26.97 3.53
CA GLY A 313 1.69 26.78 4.88
C GLY A 313 2.60 25.56 5.16
N GLY A 314 2.80 24.66 4.20
CA GLY A 314 3.82 23.59 4.30
C GLY A 314 5.22 24.08 3.93
N ASP A 315 6.25 23.25 4.14
CA ASP A 315 7.61 23.55 3.69
C ASP A 315 7.72 23.33 2.18
N ASN A 316 7.79 24.41 1.42
CA ASN A 316 7.87 24.37 -0.05
C ASN A 316 9.21 23.83 -0.59
N LYS A 317 10.18 23.54 0.28
CA LYS A 317 11.40 22.81 -0.05
C LYS A 317 11.21 21.29 0.05
N VAL A 318 10.14 20.84 0.70
CA VAL A 318 9.80 19.43 0.81
C VAL A 318 8.98 19.03 -0.41
N ILE A 319 9.47 18.00 -1.09
CA ILE A 319 8.79 17.32 -2.19
C ILE A 319 8.37 15.95 -1.64
N ALA A 320 7.11 15.84 -1.21
CA ALA A 320 6.60 14.60 -0.62
C ALA A 320 6.68 13.39 -1.56
N GLY A 321 6.63 13.62 -2.87
CA GLY A 321 6.81 12.57 -3.87
C GLY A 321 8.17 11.87 -3.82
N HIS A 322 9.23 12.54 -3.37
CA HIS A 322 10.53 11.89 -3.16
C HIS A 322 10.48 10.92 -1.97
N ASP A 323 9.84 11.32 -0.87
CA ASP A 323 9.64 10.47 0.31
C ASP A 323 8.83 9.21 -0.05
N ALA A 324 7.71 9.42 -0.75
CA ALA A 324 6.86 8.34 -1.26
C ALA A 324 7.61 7.41 -2.23
N LEU A 325 8.49 7.94 -3.09
CA LEU A 325 9.37 7.13 -3.93
C LEU A 325 10.30 6.27 -3.08
N GLY A 326 10.88 6.84 -2.01
CA GLY A 326 11.65 6.10 -1.01
C GLY A 326 10.86 4.92 -0.44
N HIS A 327 9.64 5.16 0.05
CA HIS A 327 8.77 4.11 0.59
C HIS A 327 8.48 3.01 -0.43
N ALA A 328 8.18 3.37 -1.68
CA ALA A 328 7.91 2.41 -2.74
C ALA A 328 9.14 1.54 -3.04
N LEU A 329 10.34 2.14 -3.14
CA LEU A 329 11.59 1.42 -3.37
C LEU A 329 11.99 0.54 -2.19
N GLU A 330 11.79 1.02 -0.96
CA GLU A 330 12.00 0.25 0.26
C GLU A 330 11.13 -1.00 0.24
N ALA A 331 9.85 -0.87 -0.11
CA ALA A 331 8.94 -2.00 -0.19
C ALA A 331 9.30 -2.98 -1.31
N ALA A 332 9.62 -2.45 -2.49
CA ALA A 332 10.01 -3.24 -3.65
C ALA A 332 11.30 -4.04 -3.42
N ALA A 333 12.27 -3.46 -2.72
CA ALA A 333 13.57 -4.08 -2.49
C ALA A 333 13.58 -5.00 -1.27
N THR A 334 12.75 -4.78 -0.27
CA THR A 334 12.78 -5.59 0.97
C THR A 334 11.69 -6.65 1.03
N GLY A 335 10.62 -6.51 0.24
CA GLY A 335 9.43 -7.35 0.34
C GLY A 335 8.52 -7.01 1.54
N TYR A 336 8.86 -5.99 2.33
CA TYR A 336 8.03 -5.51 3.45
C TYR A 336 7.35 -4.20 3.09
N ALA A 337 6.14 -3.96 3.58
CA ALA A 337 5.62 -2.60 3.59
C ALA A 337 6.55 -1.67 4.38
N TYR A 338 6.78 -0.45 3.89
CA TYR A 338 7.74 0.49 4.49
C TYR A 338 7.42 0.85 5.95
N ASP A 339 6.15 0.72 6.35
CA ASP A 339 5.63 1.02 7.68
C ASP A 339 5.40 -0.23 8.56
N ALA A 340 5.72 -1.43 8.06
CA ALA A 340 5.57 -2.68 8.80
C ALA A 340 6.31 -2.63 10.15
N GLU A 341 5.74 -3.20 11.21
CA GLU A 341 6.35 -3.15 12.57
C GLU A 341 7.83 -3.58 12.64
N PRO A 342 8.30 -4.63 11.93
CA PRO A 342 9.72 -4.97 11.89
C PRO A 342 10.61 -3.86 11.30
N MET A 343 10.05 -3.00 10.44
CA MET A 343 10.73 -1.89 9.75
C MET A 343 10.54 -0.55 10.48
N SER A 344 9.47 -0.40 11.27
CA SER A 344 9.13 0.82 12.02
C SER A 344 9.48 0.77 13.52
N ALA A 345 9.94 -0.37 14.03
CA ALA A 345 10.43 -0.51 15.41
C ALA A 345 11.74 0.26 15.66
N LYS A 346 12.01 0.60 16.93
CA LYS A 346 13.29 1.20 17.36
C LYS A 346 14.52 0.31 17.06
N ASP A 347 14.29 -0.97 16.83
CA ASP A 347 15.29 -1.95 16.38
C ASP A 347 14.80 -2.57 15.05
N PRO A 348 14.92 -1.86 13.92
CA PRO A 348 14.29 -2.22 12.64
C PRO A 348 14.95 -3.40 11.91
N MET A 349 15.86 -4.13 12.58
CA MET A 349 16.86 -5.00 11.95
C MET A 349 16.66 -6.48 12.21
N THR A 350 15.53 -6.87 12.80
CA THR A 350 15.05 -8.26 12.75
C THR A 350 13.81 -8.30 11.87
N PRO A 351 13.97 -8.45 10.53
CA PRO A 351 12.86 -8.79 9.65
C PRO A 351 12.14 -9.98 10.29
N GLY A 352 10.86 -9.81 10.65
CA GLY A 352 10.22 -10.69 11.62
C GLY A 352 10.30 -12.16 11.22
N ASN A 353 11.05 -12.99 11.95
CA ASN A 353 11.23 -14.46 11.81
C ASN A 353 11.39 -15.10 10.40
N ARG A 354 11.29 -14.37 9.29
CA ARG A 354 11.36 -14.85 7.89
C ARG A 354 11.97 -13.76 7.04
N ASP A 355 13.03 -14.07 6.30
CA ASP A 355 13.57 -13.21 5.24
C ASP A 355 12.57 -13.18 4.07
N LEU A 356 12.15 -11.98 3.63
CA LEU A 356 11.25 -11.79 2.48
C LEU A 356 11.97 -11.39 1.19
N ARG A 357 13.30 -11.24 1.23
CA ARG A 357 14.08 -10.93 0.03
C ARG A 357 14.05 -12.13 -0.93
N THR A 358 13.89 -11.82 -2.21
CA THR A 358 13.91 -12.77 -3.32
C THR A 358 14.85 -12.27 -4.42
N ALA A 359 15.02 -13.05 -5.49
CA ALA A 359 15.76 -12.62 -6.67
C ALA A 359 15.14 -11.35 -7.30
N GLU A 360 13.81 -11.26 -7.29
CA GLU A 360 13.07 -10.13 -7.85
C GLU A 360 13.28 -8.86 -7.03
N THR A 361 13.21 -8.95 -5.70
CA THR A 361 13.48 -7.80 -4.82
C THR A 361 14.95 -7.37 -4.90
N ALA A 362 15.87 -8.33 -4.98
CA ALA A 362 17.29 -8.08 -5.19
C ALA A 362 17.55 -7.36 -6.51
N GLY A 363 16.83 -7.74 -7.58
CA GLY A 363 16.90 -7.05 -8.87
C GLY A 363 16.48 -5.58 -8.79
N VAL A 364 15.50 -5.23 -7.94
CA VAL A 364 15.18 -3.82 -7.67
C VAL A 364 16.34 -3.13 -6.93
N MET A 365 16.89 -3.78 -5.90
CA MET A 365 18.01 -3.22 -5.15
C MET A 365 19.25 -2.97 -6.02
N GLU A 366 19.57 -3.88 -6.93
CA GLU A 366 20.68 -3.72 -7.88
C GLU A 366 20.53 -2.47 -8.75
N GLN A 367 19.32 -2.20 -9.25
CA GLN A 367 19.05 -0.98 -10.02
C GLN A 367 19.20 0.28 -9.17
N VAL A 368 18.76 0.25 -7.92
CA VAL A 368 18.92 1.37 -6.98
C VAL A 368 20.39 1.63 -6.66
N VAL A 369 21.17 0.58 -6.40
CA VAL A 369 22.63 0.65 -6.21
C VAL A 369 23.32 1.19 -7.46
N PHE A 370 22.90 0.77 -8.65
CA PHE A 370 23.43 1.29 -9.91
C PHE A 370 23.15 2.79 -10.08
N LEU A 371 21.91 3.23 -9.85
CA LEU A 371 21.50 4.63 -10.02
C LEU A 371 22.15 5.56 -9.00
N TYR A 372 22.02 5.25 -7.70
CA TYR A 372 22.58 6.10 -6.64
C TYR A 372 24.07 5.86 -6.41
N GLY A 373 24.65 4.78 -6.94
CA GLY A 373 26.09 4.55 -6.99
C GLY A 373 26.75 5.10 -8.26
N SER A 374 26.02 5.78 -9.13
CA SER A 374 26.56 6.46 -10.32
C SER A 374 27.29 7.76 -9.96
N GLU A 375 27.95 8.37 -10.94
CA GLU A 375 28.57 9.70 -10.78
C GLU A 375 27.56 10.78 -10.38
N ASP A 376 26.32 10.66 -10.83
CA ASP A 376 25.22 11.58 -10.49
C ASP A 376 24.59 11.28 -9.12
N GLY A 377 24.88 10.12 -8.52
CA GLY A 377 24.31 9.64 -7.27
C GLY A 377 24.32 10.65 -6.11
N PRO A 378 25.47 11.28 -5.79
CA PRO A 378 25.55 12.36 -4.79
C PRO A 378 24.59 13.51 -5.04
N LYS A 379 24.48 13.95 -6.31
CA LYS A 379 23.59 15.04 -6.72
C LYS A 379 22.13 14.60 -6.60
N MET A 380 21.79 13.40 -7.09
CA MET A 380 20.46 12.82 -6.98
C MET A 380 20.00 12.75 -5.51
N LEU A 381 20.84 12.23 -4.61
CA LEU A 381 20.52 12.17 -3.18
C LEU A 381 20.33 13.55 -2.56
N HIS A 382 21.12 14.55 -2.94
CA HIS A 382 20.95 15.91 -2.44
C HIS A 382 19.63 16.54 -2.92
N GLU A 383 19.29 16.38 -4.20
CA GLU A 383 18.02 16.86 -4.78
C GLU A 383 16.80 16.11 -4.23
N GLN A 384 17.00 14.84 -3.87
CA GLN A 384 15.96 13.93 -3.38
C GLN A 384 16.15 13.58 -1.91
N SER A 385 16.63 14.52 -1.09
CA SER A 385 17.04 14.24 0.30
C SER A 385 15.99 13.53 1.18
N GLN A 386 14.70 13.61 0.83
CA GLN A 386 13.61 12.94 1.52
C GLN A 386 13.72 11.40 1.49
N LEU A 387 14.18 10.78 0.40
CA LEU A 387 14.29 9.30 0.31
C LEU A 387 15.54 8.72 0.99
N ALA A 388 16.36 9.55 1.64
CA ALA A 388 17.62 9.10 2.24
C ALA A 388 17.41 8.06 3.35
N ASP A 389 16.33 8.17 4.13
CA ASP A 389 16.03 7.20 5.18
C ASP A 389 15.77 5.80 4.59
N SER A 390 14.98 5.75 3.53
CA SER A 390 14.56 4.55 2.80
C SER A 390 15.77 3.90 2.12
N LEU A 391 16.63 4.68 1.46
CA LEU A 391 17.90 4.16 0.93
C LEU A 391 18.82 3.59 2.02
N GLY A 392 18.85 4.23 3.20
CA GLY A 392 19.57 3.73 4.36
C GLY A 392 19.03 2.37 4.83
N LYS A 393 17.71 2.23 4.95
CA LYS A 393 17.05 0.97 5.33
C LYS A 393 17.23 -0.12 4.27
N MET A 394 17.18 0.22 2.99
CA MET A 394 17.52 -0.69 1.90
C MET A 394 18.97 -1.17 1.99
N GLY A 395 19.93 -0.24 2.17
CA GLY A 395 21.33 -0.60 2.36
C GLY A 395 21.55 -1.49 3.59
N ALA A 396 20.79 -1.25 4.67
CA ALA A 396 20.80 -2.10 5.84
C ALA A 396 20.20 -3.49 5.61
N ALA A 397 19.09 -3.59 4.88
CA ALA A 397 18.45 -4.85 4.55
C ALA A 397 19.34 -5.73 3.67
N TYR A 398 20.22 -5.14 2.87
CA TYR A 398 21.19 -5.82 2.00
C TYR A 398 22.62 -5.76 2.54
N ILE A 399 22.80 -5.55 3.85
CA ILE A 399 24.14 -5.38 4.44
C ILE A 399 25.03 -6.61 4.22
N ASP A 400 24.45 -7.82 4.23
CA ASP A 400 25.12 -9.08 3.92
C ASP A 400 25.66 -9.11 2.48
N ASP A 401 24.89 -8.63 1.51
CA ASP A 401 25.29 -8.56 0.10
C ASP A 401 26.30 -7.43 -0.17
N ILE A 402 26.16 -6.30 0.52
CA ILE A 402 27.15 -5.22 0.51
C ILE A 402 28.49 -5.73 1.05
N ASN A 403 28.49 -6.41 2.21
CA ASN A 403 29.72 -6.97 2.79
C ASN A 403 30.33 -8.04 1.88
N TYR A 404 29.50 -8.88 1.26
CA TYR A 404 29.99 -9.81 0.24
C TYR A 404 30.65 -9.08 -0.94
N GLY A 405 30.07 -7.98 -1.42
CA GLY A 405 30.64 -7.11 -2.45
C GLY A 405 31.99 -6.50 -2.05
N LEU A 406 32.19 -6.18 -0.78
CA LEU A 406 33.44 -5.63 -0.24
C LEU A 406 34.51 -6.69 0.05
N SER A 407 34.14 -7.94 0.36
CA SER A 407 35.06 -9.01 0.78
C SER A 407 36.19 -9.36 -0.21
N GLY A 408 36.09 -8.93 -1.48
CA GLY A 408 37.09 -9.19 -2.52
C GLY A 408 37.85 -7.95 -2.99
N ILE A 409 38.02 -6.91 -2.16
CA ILE A 409 38.76 -5.70 -2.53
C ILE A 409 40.28 -5.97 -2.49
N GLY A 410 40.99 -5.46 -3.51
CA GLY A 410 42.46 -5.55 -3.59
C GLY A 410 42.96 -6.93 -4.03
N ASP A 411 43.96 -7.46 -3.33
CA ASP A 411 44.53 -8.79 -3.59
C ASP A 411 43.75 -9.93 -2.89
N ASN A 412 42.62 -9.62 -2.25
CA ASN A 412 41.79 -10.59 -1.54
C ASN A 412 40.80 -11.26 -2.50
N ALA A 413 40.68 -12.59 -2.42
CA ALA A 413 39.64 -13.32 -3.14
C ALA A 413 38.30 -13.16 -2.41
N LYS A 414 37.18 -13.07 -3.15
CA LYS A 414 35.85 -13.15 -2.55
C LYS A 414 35.71 -14.47 -1.79
N ASP A 415 35.30 -14.39 -0.53
CA ASP A 415 35.03 -15.56 0.31
C ASP A 415 33.52 -15.73 0.53
N PRO A 416 32.85 -16.63 -0.23
CA PRO A 416 31.43 -16.90 -0.06
C PRO A 416 31.12 -17.65 1.25
N ASP A 417 32.09 -18.33 1.86
CA ASP A 417 31.90 -19.05 3.13
C ASP A 417 31.90 -18.09 4.32
N ALA A 418 32.67 -16.99 4.24
CA ALA A 418 32.65 -15.91 5.23
C ALA A 418 31.37 -15.05 5.12
N PHE A 419 30.82 -14.89 3.91
CA PHE A 419 29.61 -14.09 3.64
C PHE A 419 28.55 -14.89 2.85
N PRO A 420 27.96 -15.93 3.47
CA PRO A 420 27.02 -16.81 2.81
C PRO A 420 25.73 -16.06 2.44
N ALA A 421 25.23 -16.32 1.24
CA ALA A 421 23.94 -15.80 0.78
C ALA A 421 22.83 -16.21 1.76
N LYS A 422 22.00 -15.25 2.18
CA LYS A 422 20.88 -15.48 3.10
C LYS A 422 19.57 -15.89 2.41
N TYR A 423 19.48 -15.65 1.11
CA TYR A 423 18.33 -15.95 0.28
C TYR A 423 18.78 -16.37 -1.14
N ALA A 424 17.87 -16.97 -1.90
CA ALA A 424 18.15 -17.41 -3.26
C ALA A 424 18.13 -16.23 -4.24
N GLY A 425 19.14 -16.15 -5.11
CA GLY A 425 19.28 -15.04 -6.05
C GLY A 425 19.75 -13.76 -5.38
N ARG A 426 20.78 -13.86 -4.53
CA ARG A 426 21.38 -12.70 -3.85
C ARG A 426 21.70 -11.57 -4.82
N ALA A 427 21.64 -10.33 -4.34
CA ALA A 427 22.00 -9.16 -5.12
C ALA A 427 23.50 -9.14 -5.44
N GLU A 428 23.84 -8.81 -6.69
CA GLU A 428 25.20 -8.74 -7.21
C GLU A 428 25.60 -7.28 -7.55
N PHE A 429 26.05 -6.55 -6.53
CA PHE A 429 26.46 -5.14 -6.69
C PHE A 429 27.85 -4.96 -7.32
N GLY A 430 28.69 -5.99 -7.27
CA GLY A 430 30.12 -5.86 -7.50
C GLY A 430 30.83 -4.96 -6.46
N ASN A 431 32.16 -4.98 -6.47
CA ASN A 431 32.95 -4.22 -5.49
C ASN A 431 32.72 -2.70 -5.64
N GLN A 432 32.77 -2.20 -6.88
CA GLN A 432 32.63 -0.76 -7.12
C GLN A 432 31.22 -0.26 -6.83
N GLY A 433 30.17 -1.04 -7.14
CA GLY A 433 28.79 -0.68 -6.82
C GLY A 433 28.57 -0.58 -5.31
N ALA A 434 29.07 -1.54 -4.53
CA ALA A 434 29.02 -1.50 -3.07
C ALA A 434 29.76 -0.26 -2.50
N ILE A 435 30.98 0.02 -2.98
CA ILE A 435 31.76 1.19 -2.54
C ILE A 435 31.04 2.49 -2.88
N ASN A 436 30.56 2.64 -4.12
CA ASN A 436 29.93 3.87 -4.57
C ASN A 436 28.63 4.13 -3.80
N PHE A 437 27.80 3.11 -3.64
CA PHE A 437 26.54 3.24 -2.94
C PHE A 437 26.76 3.63 -1.47
N LEU A 438 27.67 2.96 -0.75
CA LEU A 438 28.05 3.37 0.61
C LEU A 438 28.61 4.80 0.65
N SER A 439 29.38 5.20 -0.36
CA SER A 439 29.91 6.57 -0.47
C SER A 439 28.81 7.61 -0.65
N VAL A 440 27.70 7.27 -1.32
CA VAL A 440 26.54 8.16 -1.45
C VAL A 440 25.73 8.17 -0.15
N LEU A 441 25.43 7.01 0.44
CA LEU A 441 24.71 6.93 1.71
C LEU A 441 25.45 7.64 2.86
N GLY A 442 26.79 7.65 2.85
CA GLY A 442 27.58 8.38 3.84
C GLY A 442 27.42 9.90 3.77
N GLN A 443 26.97 10.46 2.64
CA GLN A 443 26.72 11.89 2.45
C GLN A 443 25.34 12.34 2.96
N ASN A 444 24.62 11.52 3.71
CA ASN A 444 23.42 11.98 4.39
C ASN A 444 23.41 11.40 5.81
N GLU A 445 23.11 12.25 6.78
CA GLU A 445 23.18 11.89 8.20
C GLU A 445 22.27 10.70 8.56
N THR A 446 21.08 10.68 7.98
CA THR A 446 20.07 9.65 8.25
C THR A 446 20.51 8.30 7.67
N SER A 447 20.85 8.25 6.38
CA SER A 447 21.32 7.00 5.75
C SER A 447 22.63 6.51 6.36
N HIS A 448 23.57 7.43 6.64
CA HIS A 448 24.82 7.11 7.34
C HIS A 448 24.55 6.43 8.69
N GLY A 449 23.67 7.01 9.50
CA GLY A 449 23.32 6.47 10.82
C GLY A 449 22.69 5.09 10.75
N VAL A 450 21.73 4.88 9.84
CA VAL A 450 21.03 3.60 9.65
C VAL A 450 21.99 2.50 9.22
N VAL A 451 22.80 2.75 8.18
CA VAL A 451 23.74 1.73 7.65
C VAL A 451 24.88 1.47 8.62
N THR A 452 25.36 2.49 9.34
CA THR A 452 26.39 2.31 10.39
C THR A 452 25.90 1.38 11.50
N ALA A 453 24.64 1.55 11.93
CA ALA A 453 24.03 0.66 12.91
C ALA A 453 23.88 -0.77 12.36
N ALA A 454 23.41 -0.91 11.12
CA ALA A 454 23.29 -2.20 10.43
C ALA A 454 24.63 -2.93 10.36
N GLN A 455 25.68 -2.25 9.91
CA GLN A 455 27.03 -2.80 9.79
C GLN A 455 27.56 -3.27 11.15
N HIS A 456 27.32 -2.50 12.21
CA HIS A 456 27.73 -2.89 13.55
C HIS A 456 27.05 -4.19 14.00
N LEU A 457 25.72 -4.27 13.85
CA LEU A 457 24.95 -5.46 14.22
C LEU A 457 25.33 -6.68 13.36
N TYR A 458 25.50 -6.49 12.05
CA TYR A 458 25.93 -7.55 11.14
C TYR A 458 27.28 -8.12 11.54
N THR A 459 28.25 -7.24 11.83
CA THR A 459 29.59 -7.65 12.26
C THR A 459 29.52 -8.43 13.58
N LEU A 460 28.73 -7.98 14.57
CA LEU A 460 28.53 -8.71 15.82
C LEU A 460 27.89 -10.09 15.60
N SER A 461 26.88 -10.18 14.72
CA SER A 461 26.23 -11.44 14.38
C SER A 461 27.19 -12.41 13.69
N ALA A 462 28.04 -11.91 12.79
CA ALA A 462 29.07 -12.71 12.13
C ALA A 462 30.11 -13.25 13.13
N LEU A 463 30.50 -12.46 14.13
CA LEU A 463 31.39 -12.90 15.21
C LEU A 463 30.75 -13.98 16.09
N ASP A 464 29.47 -13.82 16.45
CA ASP A 464 28.73 -14.81 17.25
C ASP A 464 28.55 -16.13 16.50
N ALA A 465 28.30 -16.06 15.19
CA ALA A 465 28.21 -17.24 14.32
C ALA A 465 29.56 -17.96 14.13
N ASN A 466 30.68 -17.27 14.33
CA ASN A 466 32.04 -17.79 14.15
C ASN A 466 32.86 -17.72 15.46
N PRO A 467 32.47 -18.44 16.53
CA PRO A 467 33.23 -18.43 17.78
C PRO A 467 34.61 -19.04 17.57
N ALA A 468 35.64 -18.50 18.25
CA ALA A 468 37.06 -18.86 18.11
C ALA A 468 37.39 -20.30 18.60
N THR A 469 36.83 -21.29 17.90
CA THR A 469 36.86 -22.72 18.21
C THR A 469 37.55 -23.54 17.12
N SER A 470 37.83 -22.92 15.96
CA SER A 470 38.55 -23.50 14.82
C SER A 470 39.34 -22.40 14.09
N ALA A 471 40.32 -22.77 13.27
CA ALA A 471 41.04 -21.81 12.41
C ALA A 471 40.08 -21.12 11.43
N GLN A 472 39.18 -21.88 10.79
CA GLN A 472 38.17 -21.34 9.87
C GLN A 472 37.28 -20.29 10.53
N ASN A 473 36.83 -20.54 11.77
CA ASN A 473 36.00 -19.56 12.48
C ASN A 473 36.78 -18.29 12.80
N ILE A 474 38.06 -18.41 13.12
CA ILE A 474 38.92 -17.24 13.37
C ILE A 474 39.11 -16.44 12.07
N ASP A 475 39.32 -17.12 10.95
CA ASP A 475 39.47 -16.49 9.62
C ASP A 475 38.17 -15.78 9.21
N ASN A 476 37.02 -16.46 9.28
CA ASN A 476 35.71 -15.86 9.00
C ASN A 476 35.42 -14.64 9.90
N ALA A 477 35.75 -14.73 11.20
CA ALA A 477 35.59 -13.63 12.14
C ALA A 477 36.52 -12.44 11.82
N HIS A 478 37.75 -12.72 11.39
CA HIS A 478 38.71 -11.72 10.94
C HIS A 478 38.21 -11.00 9.67
N ASP A 479 37.67 -11.74 8.72
CA ASP A 479 37.15 -11.17 7.47
C ASP A 479 35.93 -10.31 7.73
N ALA A 480 34.99 -10.76 8.57
CA ALA A 480 33.85 -9.94 8.99
C ALA A 480 34.28 -8.63 9.66
N LEU A 481 35.31 -8.66 10.52
CA LEU A 481 35.86 -7.45 11.15
C LEU A 481 36.53 -6.51 10.14
N THR A 482 37.29 -7.07 9.20
CA THR A 482 38.03 -6.30 8.20
C THR A 482 37.06 -5.62 7.24
N THR A 483 36.14 -6.38 6.64
CA THR A 483 35.10 -5.87 5.76
C THR A 483 34.19 -4.87 6.49
N GLY A 484 33.85 -5.14 7.75
CA GLY A 484 33.08 -4.19 8.54
C GLY A 484 33.81 -2.88 8.83
N ALA A 485 35.13 -2.92 9.02
CA ALA A 485 35.96 -1.72 9.14
C ALA A 485 36.04 -0.94 7.82
N GLU A 486 36.14 -1.63 6.68
CA GLU A 486 36.12 -1.01 5.35
C GLU A 486 34.79 -0.32 5.05
N ALA A 487 33.67 -1.00 5.27
CA ALA A 487 32.33 -0.44 5.09
C ALA A 487 32.13 0.84 5.91
N ARG A 488 32.52 0.83 7.18
CA ARG A 488 32.46 2.02 8.04
C ARG A 488 33.44 3.10 7.60
N GLY A 489 34.65 2.72 7.17
CA GLY A 489 35.63 3.67 6.64
C GLY A 489 35.11 4.44 5.43
N ILE A 490 34.41 3.77 4.51
CA ILE A 490 33.78 4.39 3.33
C ILE A 490 32.68 5.37 3.78
N LEU A 491 31.75 4.92 4.63
CA LEU A 491 30.65 5.73 5.16
C LEU A 491 31.15 6.99 5.89
N ASP A 492 32.08 6.83 6.82
CA ASP A 492 32.61 7.91 7.64
C ASP A 492 33.44 8.89 6.80
N HIS A 493 34.21 8.40 5.83
CA HIS A 493 34.96 9.25 4.91
C HIS A 493 34.02 10.14 4.08
N ALA A 494 32.97 9.56 3.51
CA ALA A 494 31.97 10.29 2.74
C ALA A 494 31.25 11.35 3.58
N ARG A 495 30.90 11.03 4.84
CA ARG A 495 30.27 12.00 5.75
C ARG A 495 31.16 13.19 6.05
N VAL A 496 32.47 12.96 6.21
CA VAL A 496 33.46 14.02 6.45
C VAL A 496 33.70 14.87 5.20
N GLN A 497 33.70 14.29 4.00
CA GLN A 497 33.90 15.06 2.76
C GLN A 497 32.74 16.01 2.43
N GLN A 498 31.54 15.73 2.95
CA GLN A 498 30.37 16.58 2.78
C GLN A 498 30.35 17.80 3.72
N ALA A 499 30.94 17.67 4.92
CA ALA A 499 30.97 18.71 5.95
C ALA A 499 31.96 19.83 5.60
#